data_AF-A0A3B9M592-F1
#
_entry.id   AF-A0A3B9M592-F1
#
_cell.length_a   1.000
_cell.length_b   1.000
_cell.length_c   1.000
_cell.angle_alpha   90.00
_cell.angle_beta   90.00
_cell.angle_gamma   90.00
#
_symmetry.space_group_name_H-M   'P 1'
#
loop_
_entity.id
_entity.type
_entity.pdbx_description
1 polymer ?
#
loop_
_entity_poly.entity_id
_entity_poly.type
_entity_poly.pdbx_seq_one_letter_code
_entity_poly.pdbx_strand_id
1 'polypeptide(L)' 'MSKKSPDGVLVVECACGILMRGTVDELVPIVQQHAFESHNMKVTREDVLSRARPEA' A
#
# COMPACT_ATOMS: atom_id res chain seq x y z
N MET A 1 -0.95 16.06 -15.62
CA MET A 1 -1.83 15.76 -14.46
C MET A 1 -2.33 14.33 -14.63
N SER A 2 -1.54 13.33 -14.20
CA SER A 2 -1.91 11.93 -14.38
C SER A 2 -3.02 11.57 -13.40
N LYS A 3 -4.18 11.27 -13.97
CA LYS A 3 -5.42 10.89 -13.30
C LYS A 3 -5.13 9.71 -12.36
N LYS A 4 -5.15 9.95 -11.05
CA LYS A 4 -5.28 8.89 -10.04
C LYS A 4 -6.67 8.28 -10.25
N SER A 5 -6.73 7.16 -10.95
CA SER A 5 -7.97 6.39 -11.11
C SER A 5 -8.45 5.95 -9.71
N PRO A 6 -9.68 6.29 -9.30
CA PRO A 6 -10.17 5.95 -7.97
C PRO A 6 -10.49 4.45 -7.77
N ASP A 7 -10.37 3.60 -8.80
CA ASP A 7 -10.81 2.19 -8.77
C ASP A 7 -9.75 1.19 -9.27
N GLY A 8 -8.48 1.61 -9.39
CA GLY A 8 -7.40 0.73 -9.84
C GLY A 8 -6.81 -0.12 -8.71
N VAL A 9 -6.50 -1.39 -9.00
CA VAL A 9 -5.67 -2.20 -8.11
C VAL A 9 -4.31 -1.51 -7.95
N LEU A 10 -3.89 -1.34 -6.71
CA LEU A 10 -2.62 -0.78 -6.32
C LEU A 10 -1.72 -1.86 -5.74
N VAL A 11 -0.42 -1.65 -5.85
CA VAL A 11 0.63 -2.52 -5.35
C VAL A 11 1.59 -1.71 -4.48
N VAL A 12 1.97 -2.26 -3.33
CA VAL A 12 3.04 -1.76 -2.47
C VAL A 12 4.05 -2.87 -2.26
N GLU A 13 5.30 -2.60 -2.60
CA GLU A 13 6.43 -3.45 -2.27
C GLU A 13 7.09 -2.95 -0.98
N CYS A 14 7.18 -3.83 0.02
CA CYS A 14 7.93 -3.57 1.24
C CYS A 14 9.41 -3.92 1.02
N ALA A 15 10.32 -3.18 1.65
CA ALA A 15 11.76 -3.44 1.56
C ALA A 15 12.17 -4.84 2.06
N CYS A 16 11.31 -5.53 2.82
CA CYS A 16 11.50 -6.92 3.23
C CYS A 16 11.20 -7.95 2.12
N GLY A 17 10.75 -7.49 0.95
CA GLY A 17 10.42 -8.34 -0.20
C GLY A 17 8.95 -8.77 -0.29
N ILE A 18 8.11 -8.38 0.68
CA ILE A 18 6.66 -8.65 0.62
C ILE A 18 5.98 -7.67 -0.32
N LEU A 19 5.19 -8.23 -1.25
CA LEU A 19 4.42 -7.48 -2.23
C LEU A 19 2.94 -7.60 -1.90
N MET A 20 2.31 -6.46 -1.61
CA MET A 20 0.90 -6.37 -1.21
C MET A 20 0.13 -5.68 -2.32
N ARG A 21 -1.05 -6.22 -2.65
CA ARG A 21 -1.90 -5.68 -3.72
C ARG A 21 -3.36 -5.62 -3.28
N GLY A 22 -4.10 -4.67 -3.84
CA GLY A 22 -5.53 -4.53 -3.62
C GLY A 22 -6.04 -3.16 -4.02
N THR A 23 -7.34 -2.94 -3.87
CA THR A 23 -7.89 -1.57 -3.94
C THR A 23 -7.33 -0.72 -2.80
N VAL A 24 -7.50 0.60 -2.84
CA VAL A 24 -7.00 1.48 -1.76
C VAL A 24 -7.53 1.04 -0.39
N ASP A 25 -8.81 0.70 -0.30
CA ASP A 25 -9.45 0.39 0.98
C ASP A 25 -9.08 -1.00 1.51
N GLU A 26 -8.61 -1.91 0.65
CA GLU A 26 -8.02 -3.19 1.04
C GLU A 26 -6.52 -3.08 1.33
N LEU A 27 -5.78 -2.35 0.50
CA LEU A 27 -4.32 -2.26 0.56
C LEU A 27 -3.83 -1.51 1.80
N VAL A 28 -4.52 -0.42 2.17
CA VAL A 28 -4.15 0.38 3.34
C VAL A 28 -4.13 -0.44 4.63
N PRO A 29 -5.19 -1.16 5.02
CA PRO A 29 -5.15 -1.98 6.23
C PRO A 29 -4.15 -3.14 6.13
N ILE A 30 -3.96 -3.76 4.96
CA ILE A 30 -2.97 -4.82 4.75
C ILE A 30 -1.55 -4.31 5.04
N VAL A 31 -1.17 -3.18 4.45
CA VAL A 31 0.17 -2.60 4.62
C VAL A 31 0.38 -2.13 6.07
N GLN A 32 -0.64 -1.54 6.70
CA GLN A 32 -0.57 -1.11 8.09
C GLN A 32 -0.39 -2.29 9.05
N GLN A 33 -1.15 -3.37 8.85
CA GLN A 33 -1.02 -4.59 9.62
C GLN A 33 0.38 -5.19 9.44
N HIS A 34 0.85 -5.34 8.20
CA HIS A 34 2.19 -5.85 7.92
C HIS A 34 3.30 -5.00 8.59
N ALA A 35 3.21 -3.66 8.47
CA ALA A 35 4.18 -2.75 9.09
C ALA A 35 4.22 -2.91 10.62
N PHE A 36 3.08 -3.12 11.25
CA PHE A 36 3.00 -3.33 12.69
C PHE A 36 3.50 -4.72 13.10
N GLU A 37 3.01 -5.78 12.47
CA GLU A 37 3.35 -7.15 12.88
C GLU A 37 4.78 -7.55 12.54
N SER A 38 5.30 -7.10 11.39
CA SER A 38 6.64 -7.48 10.92
C SER A 38 7.74 -6.54 11.37
N HIS A 39 7.41 -5.27 11.66
CA HIS A 39 8.40 -4.23 11.94
C HIS A 39 8.11 -3.40 13.19
N ASN A 40 6.98 -3.65 13.89
CA ASN A 40 6.49 -2.83 14.99
C ASN A 40 6.38 -1.33 14.62
N MET A 41 6.10 -1.06 13.33
CA MET A 41 5.97 0.28 12.77
C MET A 41 4.50 0.65 12.58
N LYS A 42 4.18 1.92 12.85
CA LYS A 42 2.87 2.49 12.49
C LYS A 42 3.05 3.39 11.27
N VAL A 43 2.28 3.12 10.23
CA VAL A 43 2.30 3.89 8.98
C VAL A 43 0.91 4.47 8.72
N THR A 44 0.84 5.69 8.17
CA THR A 44 -0.45 6.33 7.87
C THR A 44 -0.98 5.89 6.51
N ARG A 45 -2.26 6.17 6.23
CA ARG A 45 -2.84 5.96 4.88
C ARG A 45 -2.04 6.70 3.81
N GLU A 46 -1.57 7.92 4.11
CA GLU A 46 -0.80 8.74 3.19
C GLU A 46 0.59 8.16 2.90
N ASP A 47 1.24 7.57 3.91
CA ASP A 47 2.51 6.84 3.73
C ASP A 47 2.33 5.65 2.78
N VAL A 48 1.27 4.86 2.99
CA VAL A 48 0.95 3.72 2.13
C VAL A 48 0.70 4.18 0.70
N LEU A 49 -0.14 5.20 0.51
CA LEU A 49 -0.50 5.72 -0.81
C LEU A 49 0.66 6.42 -1.54
N SER A 50 1.64 6.95 -0.81
CA SER A 50 2.85 7.53 -1.41
C SER A 50 3.77 6.46 -2.01
N ARG A 51 3.77 5.27 -1.40
CA ARG A 51 4.52 4.09 -1.86
C ARG A 51 3.76 3.27 -2.90
N ALA A 52 2.44 3.35 -2.89
CA ALA A 52 1.59 2.61 -3.81
C ALA A 52 1.85 2.97 -5.28
N ARG A 53 1.77 1.96 -6.14
CA ARG A 53 1.83 2.06 -7.59
C ARG A 53 0.63 1.35 -8.21
N PRO A 54 0.07 1.85 -9.31
CA PRO A 54 -0.96 1.10 -10.03
C PRO A 54 -0.41 -0.25 -10.51
N GLU A 55 -1.21 -1.31 -10.37
CA GLU A 55 -0.94 -2.58 -11.03
C GLU A 55 -1.12 -2.35 -12.55
N ALA A 56 -0.04 -2.57 -13.31
CA ALA A 56 0.01 -2.31 -14.76
C ALA A 56 -0.55 -3.47 -15.57
#